data_AF-A0A410NU37-F1
#
_entry.id   AF-A0A410NU37-F1
#
_cell.length_a   1.000
_cell.length_b   1.000
_cell.length_c   1.000
_cell.angle_alpha   90.00
_cell.angle_beta   90.00
_cell.angle_gamma   90.00
#
_symmetry.space_group_name_H-M   'P 1'
#
loop_
_entity.id
_entity.type
_entity.pdbx_description
1 polymer ?
#
loop_
_entity_poly.entity_id
_entity_poly.type
_entity_poly.pdbx_seq_one_letter_code
_entity_poly.pdbx_strand_id
1 'polypeptide(L)'
;MTSALSFADAAAMRAALAGNDEGPLVVIELRPPCPSERIEISGGFDGPDPIHVVKSLCRALECGPGALLAVEDPNARGLRGDAARCYVLNAAEQRVARICGLSFAYVNVAASALVNRNWRPGQNREMGVRADA
;
A
#
# COMPACT_ATOMS: atom_id res chain seq x y z
N MET A 1 -44.18 -1.38 7.82
CA MET A 1 -43.60 -0.46 8.82
C MET A 1 -42.13 -0.26 8.46
N THR A 2 -41.84 0.77 7.67
CA THR A 2 -40.50 1.13 7.21
C THR A 2 -39.89 2.10 8.24
N SER A 3 -38.95 1.62 9.04
CA SER A 3 -38.24 2.46 10.00
C SER A 3 -37.39 3.48 9.26
N ALA A 4 -37.74 4.75 9.41
CA ALA A 4 -36.91 5.87 8.98
C ALA A 4 -35.65 5.88 9.86
N LEU A 5 -34.52 5.45 9.28
CA LEU A 5 -33.20 5.77 9.81
C LEU A 5 -33.13 7.30 9.93
N SER A 6 -33.05 7.80 11.16
CA SER A 6 -33.10 9.24 11.39
C SER A 6 -31.83 9.88 10.84
N PHE A 7 -31.91 11.13 10.38
CA PHE A 7 -30.73 11.89 9.92
C PHE A 7 -29.64 11.99 11.02
N ALA A 8 -30.01 11.86 12.30
CA ALA A 8 -29.07 11.80 13.41
C ALA A 8 -28.27 10.49 13.42
N ASP A 9 -28.86 9.35 13.05
CA ASP A 9 -28.16 8.08 12.91
C ASP A 9 -27.19 8.12 11.72
N ALA A 10 -27.57 8.78 10.62
CA ALA A 10 -26.67 8.96 9.48
C ALA A 10 -25.48 9.87 9.78
N ALA A 11 -25.67 10.92 10.61
CA ALA A 11 -24.60 11.79 11.05
C ALA A 11 -23.68 11.11 12.09
N ALA A 12 -24.25 10.35 13.03
CA ALA A 12 -23.49 9.54 13.98
C ALA A 12 -22.71 8.43 13.28
N MET A 13 -23.30 7.79 12.26
CA MET A 13 -22.62 6.79 11.44
C MET A 13 -21.52 7.43 10.58
N ARG A 14 -21.74 8.62 10.02
CA ARG A 14 -20.67 9.41 9.35
C ARG A 14 -19.55 9.81 10.31
N ALA A 15 -19.87 10.21 11.54
CA ALA A 15 -18.86 10.55 12.54
C ALA A 15 -18.07 9.32 13.02
N ALA A 16 -18.75 8.18 13.18
CA ALA A 16 -18.12 6.90 13.48
C ALA A 16 -17.25 6.38 12.33
N LEU A 17 -17.63 6.65 11.08
CA LEU A 17 -16.82 6.35 9.89
C LEU A 17 -15.66 7.32 9.73
N ALA A 18 -15.85 8.61 10.02
CA ALA A 18 -14.80 9.63 9.96
C ALA A 18 -13.69 9.40 11.00
N GLY A 19 -14.03 8.82 12.16
CA GLY A 19 -13.02 8.35 13.13
C GLY A 19 -12.36 7.02 12.76
N ASN A 20 -12.87 6.31 11.75
CA ASN A 20 -12.32 5.04 11.24
C ASN A 20 -11.36 5.25 10.05
N ASP A 21 -11.33 6.45 9.47
CA ASP A 21 -10.39 6.84 8.42
C ASP A 21 -8.97 7.14 8.96
N GLU A 22 -8.78 7.18 10.28
CA GLU A 22 -7.46 7.25 10.95
C GLU A 22 -6.81 5.86 11.12
N GLY A 23 -7.13 4.90 10.24
CA GLY A 23 -6.36 3.66 10.15
C GLY A 23 -4.91 3.94 9.74
N PRO A 24 -3.92 3.12 10.17
CA PRO A 24 -2.52 3.29 9.80
C PRO A 24 -2.36 3.54 8.30
N LEU A 25 -1.64 4.62 7.94
CA LEU A 25 -1.44 5.03 6.56
C LEU A 25 -0.08 4.56 6.06
N VAL A 26 -0.05 3.91 4.89
CA VAL A 26 1.20 3.65 4.18
C VAL A 26 1.34 4.65 3.04
N VAL A 27 2.48 5.32 3.00
CA VAL A 27 2.83 6.30 1.96
C VAL A 27 4.00 5.76 1.15
N ILE A 28 3.83 5.68 -0.16
CA ILE A 28 4.88 5.35 -1.12
C ILE A 28 5.28 6.64 -1.83
N GLU A 29 6.56 7.00 -1.75
CA GLU A 29 7.14 8.11 -2.48
C GLU A 29 8.09 7.55 -3.54
N LEU A 30 7.68 7.65 -4.81
CA LEU A 30 8.53 7.29 -5.94
C LEU A 30 9.64 8.32 -6.13
N ARG A 31 10.79 7.85 -6.59
CA ARG A 31 12.00 8.64 -6.75
C ARG A 31 12.61 8.42 -8.13
N PRO A 32 13.43 9.37 -8.63
CA PRO A 32 14.18 9.19 -9.86
C PRO A 32 14.94 7.84 -9.87
N PRO A 33 14.92 7.10 -10.98
CA PRO A 33 14.52 7.50 -12.33
C PRO A 33 13.01 7.48 -12.64
N CYS A 34 12.17 7.07 -11.69
CA CYS A 34 10.72 7.07 -11.86
C CYS A 34 10.16 8.49 -11.69
N PRO A 35 8.96 8.79 -12.24
CA PRO A 35 8.25 10.03 -11.94
C PRO A 35 8.10 10.19 -10.43
N SER A 36 8.47 11.36 -9.91
CA SER A 36 8.22 11.68 -8.51
C SER A 36 6.71 11.72 -8.28
N GLU A 37 6.18 10.70 -7.64
CA GLU A 37 4.76 10.52 -7.34
C GLU A 37 4.61 10.03 -5.91
N ARG A 38 3.50 10.41 -5.27
CA ARG A 38 3.15 9.98 -3.92
C ARG A 38 1.85 9.19 -3.98
N ILE A 39 1.88 7.97 -3.47
CA ILE A 39 0.74 7.06 -3.39
C ILE A 39 0.42 6.84 -1.91
N GLU A 40 -0.83 7.03 -1.54
CA GLU A 40 -1.34 6.86 -0.17
C GLU A 40 -2.30 5.69 -0.12
N ILE A 41 -2.11 4.79 0.86
CA ILE A 41 -2.89 3.57 0.99
C ILE A 41 -3.34 3.45 2.44
N SER A 42 -4.64 3.52 2.67
CA SER A 42 -5.28 3.24 3.96
C SER A 42 -5.81 1.80 4.01
N GLY A 43 -5.94 1.22 5.20
CA GLY A 43 -6.41 -0.17 5.37
C GLY A 43 -7.31 -0.43 6.56
N GLY A 44 -7.94 0.59 7.13
CA GLY A 44 -8.71 0.47 8.38
C GLY A 44 -7.81 0.23 9.58
N PHE A 45 -8.36 -0.29 10.68
CA PHE A 45 -7.70 -0.37 12.00
C PHE A 45 -6.33 -1.07 12.01
N ASP A 46 -6.17 -2.15 11.23
CA ASP A 46 -4.92 -2.92 11.17
C ASP A 46 -3.90 -2.36 10.16
N GLY A 47 -4.28 -1.33 9.41
CA GLY A 47 -3.48 -0.75 8.33
C GLY A 47 -3.57 -1.56 7.03
N PRO A 48 -2.98 -1.05 5.93
CA PRO A 48 -3.09 -1.68 4.62
C PRO A 48 -2.34 -3.01 4.56
N ASP A 49 -2.95 -4.00 3.92
CA ASP A 49 -2.30 -5.28 3.62
C ASP A 49 -0.99 -5.03 2.85
N PRO A 50 0.17 -5.50 3.37
CA PRO A 50 1.46 -5.38 2.70
C PRO A 50 1.44 -5.87 1.25
N ILE A 51 0.61 -6.87 0.92
CA ILE A 51 0.43 -7.35 -0.46
C ILE A 51 -0.13 -6.24 -1.36
N HIS A 52 -1.12 -5.48 -0.90
CA HIS A 52 -1.69 -4.38 -1.66
C HIS A 52 -0.68 -3.24 -1.84
N VAL A 53 0.10 -2.93 -0.81
CA VAL A 53 1.19 -1.94 -0.91
C VAL A 53 2.19 -2.34 -2.00
N VAL A 54 2.66 -3.59 -1.99
CA VAL A 54 3.63 -4.07 -2.99
C VAL A 54 3.02 -4.13 -4.39
N LYS A 55 1.73 -4.50 -4.53
CA LYS A 55 1.05 -4.45 -5.84
C LYS A 55 1.00 -3.03 -6.39
N SER A 56 0.62 -2.05 -5.57
CA SER A 56 0.57 -0.64 -5.96
C SER A 56 1.95 -0.13 -6.38
N LEU A 57 2.99 -0.46 -5.60
CA LEU A 57 4.37 -0.15 -5.93
C LEU A 57 4.79 -0.76 -7.28
N CYS A 58 4.55 -2.06 -7.49
CA CYS A 58 4.91 -2.76 -8.72
C CYS A 58 4.17 -2.19 -9.94
N ARG A 59 2.92 -1.74 -9.78
CA ARG A 59 2.15 -1.09 -10.85
C ARG A 59 2.75 0.26 -11.21
N ALA A 60 3.07 1.08 -10.22
CA ALA A 60 3.65 2.41 -10.45
C ALA A 60 5.06 2.34 -11.07
N LEU A 61 5.82 1.31 -10.72
CA LEU A 61 7.15 1.05 -11.28
C LEU A 61 7.11 0.22 -12.58
N GLU A 62 5.94 -0.23 -13.01
CA GLU A 62 5.74 -1.13 -14.16
C GLU A 62 6.66 -2.37 -14.13
N CYS A 63 6.92 -2.91 -12.94
CA CYS A 63 7.89 -3.99 -12.74
C CYS A 63 7.32 -5.15 -11.93
N GLY A 64 7.88 -6.34 -12.12
CA GLY A 64 7.52 -7.50 -11.30
C GLY A 64 8.02 -7.39 -9.85
N PRO A 65 7.36 -8.07 -8.90
CA PRO A 65 7.78 -8.07 -7.49
C PRO A 65 9.17 -8.66 -7.26
N GLY A 66 9.66 -9.52 -8.17
CA GLY A 66 11.02 -10.08 -8.10
C GLY A 66 12.13 -9.11 -8.52
N ALA A 67 11.79 -7.92 -9.04
CA ALA A 67 12.75 -6.88 -9.41
C ALA A 67 12.98 -5.85 -8.28
N LEU A 68 12.34 -6.06 -7.12
CA LEU A 68 12.34 -5.14 -6.00
C LEU A 68 13.00 -5.75 -4.78
N LEU A 69 13.77 -4.93 -4.06
CA LEU A 69 14.30 -5.27 -2.75
C LEU A 69 14.06 -4.12 -1.78
N ALA A 70 13.37 -4.39 -0.66
CA ALA A 70 13.22 -3.41 0.39
C ALA A 70 14.37 -3.51 1.40
N VAL A 71 14.93 -2.35 1.76
CA VAL A 71 16.01 -2.20 2.73
C VAL A 71 15.61 -1.20 3.82
N GLU A 72 16.08 -1.43 5.04
CA GLU A 72 15.79 -0.56 6.19
C GLU A 72 16.29 0.88 5.94
N ASP A 73 15.48 1.89 6.29
CA ASP A 73 15.98 3.27 6.36
C ASP A 73 16.91 3.38 7.58
N PRO A 74 18.19 3.79 7.43
CA PRO A 74 19.10 3.95 8.56
C PRO A 74 18.57 4.83 9.69
N ASN A 75 17.71 5.82 9.35
CA ASN A 75 17.11 6.73 10.33
C ASN A 75 15.85 6.16 11.00
N ALA A 76 15.35 5.03 10.52
CA ALA A 76 14.17 4.35 11.07
C ALA A 76 14.51 2.99 11.69
N ARG A 77 15.78 2.79 12.06
CA ARG A 77 16.27 1.51 12.54
C ARG A 77 15.52 1.06 13.79
N GLY A 78 14.86 -0.09 13.71
CA GLY A 78 14.06 -0.64 14.81
C GLY A 78 12.70 0.05 15.08
N LEU A 79 12.30 1.04 14.27
CA LEU A 79 10.97 1.65 14.36
C LEU A 79 9.89 0.70 13.80
N ARG A 80 8.67 0.76 14.37
CA ARG A 80 7.53 -0.11 14.03
C ARG A 80 6.26 0.72 13.77
N GLY A 81 5.26 0.08 13.18
CA GLY A 81 3.97 0.71 12.86
C GLY A 81 4.15 1.92 11.95
N ASP A 82 3.45 3.01 12.27
CA ASP A 82 3.48 4.27 11.50
C ASP A 82 4.86 4.93 11.41
N ALA A 83 5.75 4.62 12.36
CA ALA A 83 7.11 5.13 12.38
C ALA A 83 8.08 4.30 11.51
N ALA A 84 7.68 3.12 11.05
CA ALA A 84 8.51 2.27 10.21
C ALA A 84 8.74 2.92 8.84
N ARG A 85 9.97 2.85 8.34
CA ARG A 85 10.33 3.36 7.01
C ARG A 85 11.34 2.44 6.33
N CYS A 86 11.22 2.32 5.02
CA CYS A 86 12.18 1.58 4.22
C CYS A 86 12.37 2.21 2.83
N TYR A 87 13.50 1.90 2.21
CA TYR A 87 13.74 2.19 0.80
C TYR A 87 13.50 0.94 -0.04
N VAL A 88 13.05 1.14 -1.28
CA VAL A 88 12.95 0.09 -2.28
C VAL A 88 14.04 0.32 -3.32
N LEU A 89 14.78 -0.74 -3.60
CA LEU A 89 15.84 -0.78 -4.60
C LEU A 89 15.34 -1.50 -5.85
N ASN A 90 15.76 -1.02 -7.02
CA ASN A 90 15.65 -1.76 -8.28
C ASN A 90 16.82 -2.74 -8.45
N ALA A 91 16.83 -3.47 -9.57
CA ALA A 91 17.92 -4.41 -9.91
C ALA A 91 19.31 -3.76 -10.06
N ALA A 92 19.37 -2.43 -10.25
CA ALA A 92 20.61 -1.66 -10.30
C ALA A 92 21.01 -1.07 -8.94
N GLU A 93 20.38 -1.54 -7.84
CA GLU A 93 20.58 -1.07 -6.47
C GLU A 93 20.25 0.43 -6.25
N GLN A 94 19.52 1.04 -7.17
CA GLN A 94 19.09 2.43 -7.05
C GLN A 94 17.81 2.53 -6.23
N ARG A 95 17.72 3.54 -5.37
CA ARG A 95 16.52 3.82 -4.55
C ARG A 95 15.41 4.41 -5.41
N VAL A 96 14.47 3.56 -5.83
CA VAL A 96 13.35 3.94 -6.69
C VAL A 96 12.09 4.34 -5.92
N ALA A 97 11.98 3.95 -4.64
CA ALA A 97 10.90 4.41 -3.77
C ALA A 97 11.30 4.48 -2.29
N ARG A 98 10.57 5.26 -1.52
CA ARG A 98 10.54 5.22 -0.05
C ARG A 98 9.14 4.83 0.40
N ILE A 99 9.03 3.93 1.37
CA ILE A 99 7.76 3.54 1.99
C ILE A 99 7.80 3.96 3.45
N CYS A 100 6.76 4.66 3.89
CA CYS A 100 6.52 5.06 5.27
C CYS A 100 5.30 4.33 5.82
N GLY A 101 5.31 3.94 7.09
CA GLY A 101 4.25 3.17 7.73
C GLY A 101 4.34 1.65 7.53
N LEU A 102 5.39 1.16 6.87
CA LEU A 102 5.61 -0.27 6.65
C LEU A 102 7.11 -0.61 6.72
N SER A 103 7.44 -1.68 7.45
CA SER A 103 8.84 -2.11 7.57
C SER A 103 9.31 -2.88 6.34
N PHE A 104 10.61 -2.82 6.06
CA PHE A 104 11.22 -3.53 4.94
C PHE A 104 10.95 -5.04 4.95
N ALA A 105 10.83 -5.63 6.15
CA ALA A 105 10.55 -7.06 6.30
C ALA A 105 9.19 -7.45 5.74
N TYR A 106 8.13 -6.68 6.05
CA TYR A 106 6.80 -6.93 5.51
C TYR A 106 6.75 -6.73 3.99
N VAL A 107 7.46 -5.73 3.47
CA VAL A 107 7.56 -5.49 2.03
C VAL A 107 8.22 -6.67 1.31
N ASN A 108 9.34 -7.18 1.83
CA ASN A 108 10.06 -8.31 1.23
C ASN A 108 9.27 -9.63 1.31
N VAL A 109 8.56 -9.87 2.43
CA VAL A 109 7.67 -11.03 2.57
C VAL A 109 6.53 -10.96 1.56
N ALA A 110 5.89 -9.80 1.43
CA ALA A 110 4.81 -9.58 0.46
C ALA A 110 5.29 -9.73 -0.99
N ALA A 111 6.44 -9.16 -1.34
CA ALA A 111 7.07 -9.34 -2.66
C ALA A 111 7.34 -10.81 -2.95
N SER A 112 7.92 -11.54 -2.00
CA SER A 112 8.20 -12.98 -2.13
C SER A 112 6.91 -13.80 -2.31
N ALA A 113 5.86 -13.47 -1.57
CA ALA A 113 4.56 -14.13 -1.72
C ALA A 113 3.94 -13.89 -3.10
N LEU A 114 4.08 -12.68 -3.66
CA LEU A 114 3.62 -12.36 -5.02
C LEU A 114 4.45 -13.08 -6.09
N VAL A 115 5.77 -13.19 -5.90
CA VAL A 115 6.65 -13.99 -6.76
C VAL A 115 6.21 -15.46 -6.78
N ASN A 116 5.99 -16.06 -5.61
CA ASN A 116 5.57 -17.45 -5.48
C ASN A 116 4.20 -17.72 -6.11
N ARG A 117 3.35 -16.70 -6.21
CA ARG A 117 2.04 -16.76 -6.88
C ARG A 117 2.10 -16.43 -8.37
N ASN A 118 3.30 -16.23 -8.94
CA ASN A 118 3.51 -15.77 -10.32
C ASN A 118 2.71 -14.49 -10.65
N TRP A 119 2.53 -13.60 -9.68
CA TRP A 119 1.83 -12.35 -9.92
C TRP A 119 2.72 -11.34 -10.67
N ARG A 120 2.11 -10.55 -11.57
CA ARG A 120 2.74 -9.47 -12.34
C ARG A 120 1.75 -8.31 -12.51
N PRO A 121 2.21 -7.05 -12.56
CA PRO A 121 1.36 -5.94 -12.97
C PRO A 121 0.69 -6.21 -14.32
N GLY A 122 -0.59 -5.91 -14.44
CA GLY A 122 -1.36 -6.11 -15.68
C GLY A 122 -1.70 -7.57 -16.02
N GLN A 123 -1.24 -8.55 -15.23
CA GLN A 123 -1.64 -9.96 -15.37
C GLN A 123 -2.45 -10.42 -14.16
N ASN A 124 -3.33 -11.40 -14.41
CA ASN A 124 -4.41 -11.87 -13.53
C ASN A 124 -5.66 -10.97 -13.55
N ARG A 125 -6.83 -11.59 -13.31
CA ARG A 125 -8.19 -11.03 -13.30
C ARG A 125 -8.40 -9.95 -12.20
N GLU A 126 -7.56 -8.92 -12.16
CA GLU A 126 -7.78 -7.71 -11.36
C GLU A 126 -8.58 -6.66 -12.15
N MET A 127 -8.84 -6.91 -13.44
CA MET A 127 -9.92 -6.28 -14.22
C MET A 127 -11.23 -7.08 -14.09
N GLY A 128 -11.82 -7.10 -12.89
CA GLY A 128 -13.28 -7.19 -12.75
C GLY A 128 -13.68 -5.84 -12.15
N VAL A 129 -14.29 -4.90 -12.87
CA VAL A 129 -15.46 -5.00 -13.73
C VAL A 129 -15.28 -4.00 -14.87
N ARG A 130 -15.35 -4.43 -16.14
CA ARG A 130 -15.80 -3.51 -17.19
C ARG A 130 -17.24 -3.16 -16.85
N ALA A 131 -17.48 -1.92 -16.44
CA ALA A 131 -18.81 -1.37 -16.31
C ALA A 131 -19.37 -1.14 -17.72
N ASP A 132 -19.81 -2.21 -18.36
CA ASP A 132 -20.80 -2.16 -19.43
C ASP A 132 -21.99 -2.99 -18.94
N ALA A 133 -22.95 -2.29 -18.32
CA ALA A 133 -24.33 -2.71 -18.12
C ALA A 133 -25.20 -1.45 -18.04
#